data_AF-A0A3Q7S927-F1
#
_entry.id   AF-A0A3Q7S927-F1
#
_cell.length_a   1.000
_cell.length_b   1.000
_cell.length_c   1.000
_cell.angle_alpha   90.00
_cell.angle_beta   90.00
_cell.angle_gamma   90.00
#
_symmetry.space_group_name_H-M   'P 1'
#
loop_
_entity.id
_entity.type
_entity.pdbx_description
1 polymer ?
#
loop_
_entity_poly.entity_id
_entity_poly.type
_entity_poly.pdbx_seq_one_letter_code
_entity_poly.pdbx_strand_id
1 'polypeptide(L)'
;MKGLQMFWADAKKARRIKANMWKHNIKFHQLPYREMEHLRQFRRDVTKCLFLGIISIPPFANYLVFLLMYLFPRQLLIQHFWTPKQQIDFLDIYHALRKQSHPEILCYLEKVIPLVSDAELRWHMTELCTKIQHGTHPTVHDILALRQCFSNHPLGMNQLHALQMKALSRAMLLTPHLPPFLLRRRLNTHMAVIHQLDKALAKLGVGQLTLQEVKSACYLRGLNSTHIAEEKCRTWLGEWLQISCSLKEAELSLLLHNVVLLSVNYIGTRR
;
A
#
# COMPACT_ATOMS: atom_id res chain seq x y z
N MET A 1 -12.57 -24.94 -12.09
CA MET A 1 -13.85 -24.52 -11.47
C MET A 1 -13.71 -23.93 -10.06
N LYS A 2 -12.74 -24.36 -9.23
CA LYS A 2 -12.54 -23.82 -7.85
C LYS A 2 -12.36 -22.30 -7.77
N GLY A 3 -11.62 -21.67 -8.70
CA GLY A 3 -11.38 -20.21 -8.71
C GLY A 3 -12.65 -19.36 -8.84
N LEU A 4 -13.57 -19.74 -9.73
CA LEU A 4 -14.87 -19.05 -9.87
C LEU A 4 -15.74 -19.22 -8.62
N GLN A 5 -15.73 -20.41 -8.01
CA GLN A 5 -16.47 -20.67 -6.78
C GLN A 5 -15.97 -19.80 -5.62
N MET A 6 -14.65 -19.66 -5.47
CA MET A 6 -14.04 -18.77 -4.48
C MET A 6 -14.43 -17.31 -4.72
N PHE A 7 -14.35 -16.84 -5.97
CA PHE A 7 -14.77 -15.48 -6.31
C PHE A 7 -16.27 -15.24 -6.06
N TRP A 8 -17.14 -16.22 -6.33
CA TRP A 8 -18.57 -16.14 -6.01
C TRP A 8 -18.83 -16.07 -4.51
N ALA A 9 -18.08 -16.85 -3.71
CA ALA A 9 -18.15 -16.79 -2.26
C ALA A 9 -17.73 -15.40 -1.75
N ASP A 10 -16.66 -14.83 -2.30
CA ASP A 10 -16.22 -13.47 -2.01
C ASP A 10 -17.28 -12.43 -2.41
N ALA A 11 -17.89 -12.56 -3.59
CA ALA A 11 -18.96 -11.67 -4.02
C ALA A 11 -20.17 -11.72 -3.08
N LYS A 12 -20.55 -12.92 -2.61
CA LYS A 12 -21.63 -13.09 -1.63
C LYS A 12 -21.29 -12.45 -0.29
N LYS A 13 -20.05 -12.60 0.19
CA LYS A 13 -19.56 -11.99 1.43
C LYS A 13 -19.51 -10.46 1.32
N ALA A 14 -18.95 -9.91 0.25
CA ALA A 14 -18.89 -8.47 0.01
C ALA A 14 -20.29 -7.84 -0.09
N ARG A 15 -21.24 -8.54 -0.72
CA ARG A 15 -22.66 -8.11 -0.77
C ARG A 15 -23.29 -8.08 0.61
N ARG A 16 -23.07 -9.10 1.45
CA ARG A 16 -23.57 -9.14 2.84
C ARG A 16 -23.01 -7.98 3.67
N ILE A 17 -21.70 -7.72 3.58
CA ILE A 17 -21.07 -6.62 4.30
C ILE A 17 -21.69 -5.28 3.85
N LYS A 18 -21.82 -5.03 2.54
CA LYS A 18 -22.45 -3.81 2.03
C LYS A 18 -23.92 -3.66 2.42
N ALA A 19 -24.68 -4.76 2.43
CA ALA A 19 -26.07 -4.74 2.88
C ALA A 19 -26.16 -4.40 4.38
N ASN A 20 -25.27 -4.95 5.21
CA ASN A 20 -25.20 -4.64 6.64
C ASN A 20 -24.81 -3.17 6.88
N MET A 21 -23.85 -2.64 6.11
CA MET A 21 -23.48 -1.23 6.16
C MET A 21 -24.68 -0.33 5.85
N TRP A 22 -25.42 -0.65 4.79
CA TRP A 22 -26.58 0.15 4.39
C TRP A 22 -27.72 0.05 5.41
N LYS A 23 -28.02 -1.16 5.90
CA LYS A 23 -29.08 -1.40 6.89
C LYS A 23 -28.84 -0.70 8.22
N HIS A 24 -27.59 -0.66 8.69
CA HIS A 24 -27.23 -0.10 10.00
C HIS A 24 -26.57 1.27 9.92
N ASN A 25 -26.51 1.87 8.72
CA ASN A 25 -25.82 3.14 8.44
C ASN A 25 -24.35 3.17 8.95
N ILE A 26 -23.68 2.02 8.87
CA ILE A 26 -22.29 1.85 9.33
C ILE A 26 -21.35 2.34 8.23
N LYS A 27 -20.42 3.22 8.59
CA LYS A 27 -19.38 3.72 7.69
C LYS A 27 -18.23 2.72 7.56
N PHE A 28 -17.49 2.78 6.47
CA PHE A 28 -16.38 1.87 6.19
C PHE A 28 -15.34 1.77 7.32
N HIS A 29 -15.05 2.88 8.01
CA HIS A 29 -14.07 2.93 9.10
C HIS A 29 -14.54 2.30 10.44
N GLN A 30 -15.81 1.92 10.54
CA GLN A 30 -16.38 1.26 11.73
C GLN A 30 -16.38 -0.27 11.59
N LEU A 31 -16.10 -0.79 10.39
CA LEU A 31 -16.06 -2.22 10.15
C LEU A 31 -14.84 -2.87 10.82
N PRO A 32 -14.94 -4.17 11.16
CA PRO A 32 -13.77 -4.92 11.62
C PRO A 32 -12.73 -5.03 10.50
N TYR A 33 -11.45 -5.12 10.88
CA TYR A 33 -10.31 -5.17 9.96
C TYR A 33 -10.50 -6.18 8.81
N ARG A 34 -10.93 -7.41 9.12
CA ARG A 34 -11.11 -8.49 8.13
C ARG A 34 -12.18 -8.17 7.08
N GLU A 35 -13.24 -7.44 7.45
CA GLU A 35 -14.28 -7.03 6.51
C GLU A 35 -13.81 -5.88 5.61
N MET A 36 -13.10 -4.90 6.20
CA MET A 36 -12.52 -3.79 5.44
C MET A 36 -11.52 -4.29 4.39
N GLU A 37 -10.62 -5.19 4.80
CA GLU A 37 -9.60 -5.76 3.93
C GLU A 37 -10.22 -6.62 2.83
N HIS A 38 -11.26 -7.41 3.16
CA HIS A 38 -12.01 -8.20 2.18
C HIS A 38 -12.67 -7.31 1.11
N LEU A 39 -13.37 -6.23 1.52
CA LEU A 39 -13.97 -5.29 0.58
C LEU A 39 -12.94 -4.62 -0.34
N ARG A 40 -11.76 -4.29 0.20
CA ARG A 40 -10.66 -3.67 -0.56
C ARG A 40 -10.12 -4.63 -1.62
N GLN A 41 -9.81 -5.86 -1.24
CA GLN A 41 -9.33 -6.91 -2.15
C GLN A 41 -10.38 -7.22 -3.23
N PHE A 42 -11.64 -7.42 -2.80
CA PHE A 42 -12.75 -7.71 -3.71
C PHE A 42 -12.96 -6.59 -4.75
N ARG A 43 -12.86 -5.32 -4.35
CA ARG A 43 -12.95 -4.19 -5.29
C ARG A 43 -11.88 -4.26 -6.38
N ARG A 44 -10.65 -4.63 -6.02
CA ARG A 44 -9.54 -4.76 -6.98
C ARG A 44 -9.80 -5.89 -7.98
N ASP A 45 -10.29 -7.03 -7.49
CA ASP A 45 -10.60 -8.18 -8.33
C ASP A 45 -11.79 -7.91 -9.26
N VAL A 46 -12.85 -7.25 -8.77
CA VAL A 46 -13.98 -6.83 -9.60
C VAL A 46 -13.55 -5.88 -10.71
N THR A 47 -12.65 -4.92 -10.44
CA THR A 47 -12.15 -4.02 -11.49
C THR A 47 -11.41 -4.80 -12.59
N LYS A 48 -10.63 -5.83 -12.26
CA LYS A 48 -10.01 -6.72 -13.25
C LYS A 48 -11.05 -7.47 -14.07
N CYS A 49 -12.03 -8.10 -13.42
CA CYS A 49 -13.10 -8.84 -14.09
C CYS A 49 -13.95 -7.95 -15.01
N LEU A 50 -14.26 -6.72 -14.57
CA LEU A 50 -15.01 -5.76 -15.37
C LEU A 50 -14.24 -5.37 -16.63
N PHE A 51 -12.94 -5.06 -16.48
CA PHE A 51 -12.09 -4.71 -17.61
C PHE A 51 -11.99 -5.86 -18.61
N LEU A 52 -11.81 -7.09 -18.12
CA LEU A 52 -11.83 -8.30 -18.96
C LEU A 52 -13.17 -8.47 -19.68
N GLY A 53 -14.28 -8.28 -18.97
CA GLY A 53 -15.64 -8.41 -19.52
C GLY A 53 -15.92 -7.41 -20.64
N ILE A 54 -15.43 -6.18 -20.54
CA ILE A 54 -15.55 -5.16 -21.60
C ILE A 54 -14.77 -5.58 -22.86
N ILE A 55 -13.55 -6.10 -22.68
CA ILE A 55 -12.72 -6.59 -23.80
C ILE A 55 -13.39 -7.77 -24.51
N SER A 56 -14.17 -8.60 -23.81
CA SER A 56 -14.88 -9.75 -24.37
C SER A 56 -16.17 -9.42 -25.14
N ILE A 57 -16.64 -8.17 -25.16
CA ILE A 57 -17.91 -7.79 -25.83
C ILE A 57 -17.87 -8.03 -27.35
N PRO A 58 -16.82 -7.62 -28.09
CA PRO A 58 -16.79 -7.80 -29.54
C PRO A 58 -16.77 -9.28 -29.94
N PRO A 59 -17.53 -9.68 -30.98
CA PRO A 59 -17.37 -11.01 -31.56
C PRO A 59 -15.92 -11.17 -32.03
N PHE A 60 -15.32 -12.35 -31.86
CA PHE A 60 -13.88 -12.67 -32.06
C PHE A 60 -12.90 -12.25 -30.96
N ALA A 61 -13.28 -11.37 -30.01
CA ALA A 61 -12.38 -10.99 -28.92
C ALA A 61 -12.12 -12.14 -27.92
N ASN A 62 -12.97 -13.17 -27.88
CA ASN A 62 -12.81 -14.30 -26.95
C ASN A 62 -11.45 -15.01 -27.10
N TYR A 63 -11.02 -15.31 -28.34
CA TYR A 63 -9.71 -15.94 -28.57
C TYR A 63 -8.55 -15.00 -28.19
N LEU A 64 -8.70 -13.71 -28.50
CA LEU A 64 -7.75 -12.68 -28.08
C LEU A 64 -7.65 -12.59 -26.55
N VAL A 65 -8.78 -12.66 -25.84
CA VAL A 65 -8.82 -12.66 -24.37
C VAL A 65 -8.07 -13.85 -23.79
N PHE A 66 -8.26 -15.06 -24.33
CA PHE A 66 -7.49 -16.23 -23.88
C PHE A 66 -5.99 -16.08 -24.13
N LEU A 67 -5.61 -15.58 -25.32
CA LEU A 67 -4.21 -15.27 -25.64
C LEU A 67 -3.62 -14.25 -24.67
N LEU A 68 -4.34 -13.17 -24.41
CA LEU A 68 -3.91 -12.13 -23.47
C LEU A 68 -3.83 -12.64 -22.03
N MET A 69 -4.75 -13.51 -21.59
CA MET A 69 -4.69 -14.13 -20.27
C MET A 69 -3.46 -15.03 -20.10
N TYR A 70 -3.03 -15.71 -21.16
CA TYR A 70 -1.81 -16.52 -21.17
C TYR A 70 -0.54 -15.66 -21.16
N LEU A 71 -0.50 -14.58 -21.95
CA LEU A 71 0.66 -13.68 -22.05
C LEU A 71 0.78 -12.71 -20.86
N PHE A 72 -0.35 -12.26 -20.29
CA PHE A 72 -0.41 -11.26 -19.23
C PHE A 72 -1.21 -11.74 -18.00
N PRO A 73 -0.87 -12.90 -17.41
CA PRO A 73 -1.62 -13.49 -16.30
C PRO A 73 -1.71 -12.57 -15.08
N ARG A 74 -0.67 -11.76 -14.86
CA ARG A 74 -0.59 -10.80 -13.75
C ARG A 74 -1.63 -9.67 -13.83
N GLN A 75 -1.96 -9.20 -15.04
CA GLN A 75 -2.86 -8.07 -15.25
C GLN A 75 -4.32 -8.52 -15.32
N LEU A 76 -4.58 -9.63 -16.01
CA LEU A 76 -5.94 -10.06 -16.36
C LEU A 76 -6.53 -11.09 -15.41
N LEU A 77 -5.71 -11.92 -14.76
CA LEU A 77 -6.21 -12.90 -13.80
C LEU A 77 -6.34 -12.30 -12.39
N ILE A 78 -7.38 -12.73 -11.67
CA ILE A 78 -7.50 -12.51 -10.23
C ILE A 78 -6.56 -13.46 -9.49
N GLN A 79 -6.21 -13.11 -8.26
CA GLN A 79 -5.23 -13.84 -7.45
C GLN A 79 -5.59 -15.33 -7.26
N HIS A 80 -6.90 -15.64 -7.22
CA HIS A 80 -7.45 -16.99 -7.09
C HIS A 80 -7.08 -17.96 -8.23
N PHE A 81 -6.65 -17.46 -9.40
CA PHE A 81 -6.22 -18.28 -10.52
C PHE A 81 -4.69 -18.40 -10.64
N TRP A 82 -3.93 -17.73 -9.78
CA TRP A 82 -2.47 -17.82 -9.78
C TRP A 82 -2.02 -19.06 -9.02
N THR A 83 -1.05 -19.78 -9.58
CA THR A 83 -0.35 -20.85 -8.86
C THR A 83 0.42 -20.27 -7.67
N PRO A 84 0.70 -21.05 -6.60
CA PRO A 84 1.48 -20.56 -5.46
C PRO A 84 2.83 -19.96 -5.85
N LYS A 85 3.51 -20.57 -6.84
CA LYS A 85 4.76 -20.04 -7.40
C LYS A 85 4.56 -18.69 -8.09
N GLN A 86 3.56 -18.58 -8.97
CA GLN A 86 3.23 -17.30 -9.63
C GLN A 86 2.87 -16.19 -8.65
N GLN A 87 2.21 -16.51 -7.53
CA GLN A 87 1.90 -15.51 -6.51
C GLN A 87 3.18 -14.89 -5.95
N ILE A 88 4.18 -15.69 -5.61
CA ILE A 88 5.47 -15.20 -5.10
C ILE A 88 6.20 -14.42 -6.19
N ASP A 89 6.34 -14.98 -7.39
CA ASP A 89 7.04 -14.34 -8.51
C ASP A 89 6.42 -12.98 -8.87
N PHE A 90 5.09 -12.88 -8.91
CA PHE A 90 4.42 -11.62 -9.23
C PHE A 90 4.56 -10.57 -8.12
N LEU A 91 4.53 -10.99 -6.85
CA LEU A 91 4.82 -10.10 -5.72
C LEU A 91 6.25 -9.59 -5.79
N ASP A 92 7.24 -10.43 -6.12
CA ASP A 92 8.62 -9.98 -6.27
C ASP A 92 8.79 -8.99 -7.43
N ILE A 93 8.14 -9.22 -8.58
CA ILE A 93 8.18 -8.27 -9.69
C ILE A 93 7.52 -6.94 -9.30
N TYR A 94 6.36 -6.97 -8.64
CA TYR A 94 5.70 -5.75 -8.17
C TYR A 94 6.56 -5.00 -7.16
N HIS A 95 7.20 -5.71 -6.24
CA HIS A 95 8.12 -5.11 -5.29
C HIS A 95 9.34 -4.50 -5.99
N ALA A 96 9.89 -5.15 -7.01
CA ALA A 96 11.00 -4.61 -7.80
C ALA A 96 10.60 -3.27 -8.46
N LEU A 97 9.40 -3.19 -9.04
CA LEU A 97 8.85 -1.95 -9.60
C LEU A 97 8.66 -0.85 -8.54
N ARG A 98 8.21 -1.20 -7.34
CA ARG A 98 8.15 -0.28 -6.18
C ARG A 98 9.54 0.24 -5.82
N LYS A 99 10.53 -0.67 -5.70
CA LYS A 99 11.91 -0.34 -5.31
C LYS A 99 12.58 0.64 -6.26
N GLN A 100 12.29 0.59 -7.56
CA GLN A 100 12.80 1.54 -8.55
C GLN A 100 12.46 3.00 -8.23
N SER A 101 11.36 3.27 -7.52
CA SER A 101 10.95 4.62 -7.12
C SER A 101 11.58 5.13 -5.82
N HIS A 102 12.21 4.25 -5.01
CA HIS A 102 12.76 4.62 -3.71
C HIS A 102 13.86 5.69 -3.80
N PRO A 103 14.88 5.57 -4.69
CA PRO A 103 15.94 6.58 -4.79
C PRO A 103 15.40 7.95 -5.19
N GLU A 104 14.41 7.99 -6.08
CA GLU A 104 13.77 9.25 -6.48
C GLU A 104 13.08 9.93 -5.29
N ILE A 105 12.35 9.15 -4.47
CA ILE A 105 11.65 9.68 -3.29
C ILE A 105 12.64 10.21 -2.25
N LEU A 106 13.72 9.47 -1.98
CA LEU A 106 14.78 9.90 -1.05
C LEU A 106 15.49 11.17 -1.56
N CYS A 107 15.80 11.23 -2.86
CA CYS A 107 16.37 12.43 -3.49
C CYS A 107 15.45 13.65 -3.35
N TYR A 108 14.12 13.47 -3.45
CA TYR A 108 13.18 14.57 -3.20
C TYR A 108 13.17 15.02 -1.75
N LEU A 109 13.24 14.09 -0.80
CA LEU A 109 13.32 14.44 0.63
C LEU A 109 14.58 15.26 0.94
N GLU A 110 15.73 14.85 0.42
CA GLU A 110 17.00 15.57 0.57
C GLU A 110 16.93 16.99 0.00
N LYS A 111 16.34 17.15 -1.19
CA LYS A 111 16.14 18.48 -1.82
C LYS A 111 15.23 19.41 -1.03
N VAL A 112 14.36 18.85 -0.19
CA VAL A 112 13.41 19.62 0.62
C VAL A 112 14.02 20.06 1.95
N ILE A 113 15.11 19.43 2.43
CA ILE A 113 15.78 19.79 3.70
C ILE A 113 16.04 21.31 3.80
N PRO A 114 16.60 22.00 2.78
CA PRO A 114 16.88 23.44 2.88
C PRO A 114 15.62 24.31 2.98
N LEU A 115 14.45 23.78 2.56
CA LEU A 115 13.16 24.48 2.60
C LEU A 115 12.46 24.38 3.96
N VAL A 116 12.96 23.54 4.87
CA VAL A 116 12.42 23.42 6.23
C VAL A 116 12.93 24.59 7.06
N SER A 117 12.02 25.48 7.48
CA SER A 117 12.38 26.69 8.24
C SER A 117 12.93 26.40 9.63
N ASP A 118 12.34 25.42 10.32
CA ASP A 118 12.71 25.00 11.68
C ASP A 118 14.05 24.26 11.68
N ALA A 119 15.00 24.72 12.51
CA ALA A 119 16.35 24.18 12.57
C ALA A 119 16.40 22.76 13.18
N GLU A 120 15.55 22.47 14.17
CA GLU A 120 15.48 21.15 14.82
C GLU A 120 14.91 20.12 13.84
N LEU A 121 13.80 20.45 13.18
CA LEU A 121 13.21 19.58 12.15
C LEU A 121 14.14 19.37 10.95
N ARG A 122 14.88 20.40 10.55
CA ARG A 122 15.89 20.29 9.48
C ARG A 122 17.01 19.33 9.88
N TRP A 123 17.50 19.42 11.12
CA TRP A 123 18.51 18.50 11.66
C TRP A 123 17.99 17.07 11.68
N HIS A 124 16.80 16.82 12.24
CA HIS A 124 16.18 15.50 12.26
C HIS A 124 15.96 14.91 10.86
N MET A 125 15.54 15.72 9.88
CA MET A 125 15.34 15.26 8.50
C MET A 125 16.66 14.84 7.86
N THR A 126 17.73 15.62 8.12
CA THR A 126 19.08 15.32 7.65
C THR A 126 19.59 14.03 8.29
N GLU A 127 19.45 13.90 9.61
CA GLU A 127 19.83 12.69 10.35
C GLU A 127 19.08 11.46 9.81
N LEU A 128 17.76 11.55 9.59
CA LEU A 128 16.97 10.45 9.03
C LEU A 128 17.48 10.05 7.63
N CYS A 129 17.74 11.01 6.74
CA CYS A 129 18.24 10.72 5.41
C CYS A 129 19.63 10.05 5.47
N THR A 130 20.54 10.54 6.31
CA THR A 130 21.87 9.94 6.49
C THR A 130 21.79 8.52 7.08
N LYS A 131 20.92 8.27 8.06
CA LYS A 131 20.66 6.91 8.60
C LYS A 131 20.21 5.97 7.48
N ILE A 132 19.30 6.41 6.62
CA ILE A 132 18.79 5.60 5.51
C ILE A 132 19.89 5.32 4.48
N GLN A 133 20.68 6.33 4.12
CA GLN A 133 21.81 6.19 3.20
C GLN A 133 22.88 5.21 3.72
N HIS A 134 23.14 5.19 5.03
CA HIS A 134 24.07 4.26 5.67
C HIS A 134 23.51 2.83 5.85
N GLY A 135 22.27 2.56 5.42
CA GLY A 135 21.66 1.24 5.55
C GLY A 135 21.04 0.96 6.92
N THR A 136 20.91 1.97 7.79
CA THR A 136 20.31 1.83 9.12
C THR A 136 18.79 1.89 9.04
N HIS A 137 18.10 1.01 9.76
CA HIS A 137 16.64 1.05 9.90
C HIS A 137 16.24 2.19 10.85
N PRO A 138 15.41 3.14 10.42
CA PRO A 138 15.01 4.26 11.26
C PRO A 138 14.07 3.82 12.39
N THR A 139 14.17 4.47 13.54
CA THR A 139 13.25 4.19 14.66
C THR A 139 11.89 4.87 14.46
N VAL A 140 10.87 4.38 15.14
CA VAL A 140 9.53 5.00 15.15
C VAL A 140 9.60 6.47 15.61
N HIS A 141 10.45 6.78 16.58
CA HIS A 141 10.64 8.14 17.08
C HIS A 141 11.26 9.05 16.02
N ASP A 142 12.29 8.59 15.31
CA ASP A 142 12.93 9.35 14.22
C ASP A 142 11.92 9.80 13.16
N ILE A 143 10.98 8.92 12.81
CA ILE A 143 9.95 9.20 11.80
C ILE A 143 8.88 10.16 12.35
N LEU A 144 8.40 9.93 13.58
CA LEU A 144 7.35 10.75 14.20
C LEU A 144 7.80 12.16 14.56
N ALA A 145 9.10 12.38 14.78
CA ALA A 145 9.67 13.71 14.98
C ALA A 145 9.38 14.63 13.78
N LEU A 146 9.33 14.08 12.57
CA LEU A 146 9.15 14.84 11.34
C LEU A 146 7.70 15.13 10.97
N ARG A 147 6.70 14.67 11.75
CA ARG A 147 5.27 14.74 11.39
C ARG A 147 4.83 16.14 10.95
N GLN A 148 5.36 17.19 11.59
CA GLN A 148 5.01 18.58 11.31
C GLN A 148 5.38 19.00 9.88
N CYS A 149 6.51 18.53 9.34
CA CYS A 149 6.96 18.79 7.97
C CYS A 149 5.98 18.26 6.90
N PHE A 150 5.19 17.25 7.25
CA PHE A 150 4.26 16.57 6.35
C PHE A 150 2.80 16.99 6.54
N SER A 151 2.50 17.83 7.53
CA SER A 151 1.15 18.40 7.74
C SER A 151 0.80 19.46 6.69
N ASN A 152 1.79 20.26 6.29
CA ASN A 152 1.61 21.36 5.32
C ASN A 152 2.89 21.57 4.51
N HIS A 153 3.33 22.80 4.25
CA HIS A 153 4.61 23.05 3.58
C HIS A 153 5.79 22.53 4.43
N PRO A 154 6.78 21.83 3.85
CA PRO A 154 6.98 21.58 2.42
C PRO A 154 6.44 20.22 1.89
N LEU A 155 6.17 19.23 2.75
CA LEU A 155 5.91 17.84 2.32
C LEU A 155 4.45 17.39 2.43
N GLY A 156 3.54 18.30 2.74
CA GLY A 156 2.10 18.04 2.81
C GLY A 156 1.55 17.63 1.45
N MET A 157 0.48 16.84 1.45
CA MET A 157 -0.04 16.22 0.21
C MET A 157 -0.38 17.24 -0.89
N ASN A 158 -0.82 18.44 -0.51
CA ASN A 158 -1.15 19.52 -1.44
C ASN A 158 0.09 20.19 -2.05
N GLN A 159 1.25 20.08 -1.40
CA GLN A 159 2.52 20.69 -1.81
C GLN A 159 3.37 19.74 -2.68
N LEU A 160 3.01 18.44 -2.73
CA LEU A 160 3.74 17.47 -3.54
C LEU A 160 3.71 17.82 -5.03
N HIS A 161 4.90 17.90 -5.62
CA HIS A 161 5.08 18.13 -7.05
C HIS A 161 4.67 16.90 -7.87
N ALA A 162 4.35 17.12 -9.15
CA ALA A 162 3.86 16.06 -10.03
C ALA A 162 4.81 14.86 -10.16
N LEU A 163 6.12 15.10 -10.23
CA LEU A 163 7.11 14.04 -10.33
C LEU A 163 7.20 13.21 -9.04
N GLN A 164 7.19 13.87 -7.88
CA GLN A 164 7.16 13.20 -6.57
C GLN A 164 5.89 12.35 -6.41
N MET A 165 4.72 12.88 -6.79
CA MET A 165 3.47 12.11 -6.77
C MET A 165 3.51 10.88 -7.70
N LYS A 166 4.17 10.97 -8.86
CA LYS A 166 4.36 9.82 -9.75
C LYS A 166 5.26 8.76 -9.12
N ALA A 167 6.35 9.17 -8.45
CA ALA A 167 7.23 8.26 -7.73
C ALA A 167 6.49 7.57 -6.56
N LEU A 168 5.80 8.35 -5.72
CA LEU A 168 4.99 7.81 -4.61
C LEU A 168 3.85 6.91 -5.10
N SER A 169 3.24 7.22 -6.26
CA SER A 169 2.23 6.34 -6.87
C SER A 169 2.81 4.99 -7.27
N ARG A 170 4.02 4.95 -7.84
CA ARG A 170 4.72 3.69 -8.13
C ARG A 170 5.05 2.93 -6.86
N ALA A 171 5.53 3.61 -5.81
CA ALA A 171 5.79 2.99 -4.51
C ALA A 171 4.53 2.32 -3.93
N MET A 172 3.35 2.92 -4.10
CA MET A 172 2.07 2.35 -3.67
C MET A 172 1.44 1.36 -4.66
N LEU A 173 2.11 1.01 -5.76
CA LEU A 173 1.59 0.17 -6.84
C LEU A 173 0.28 0.73 -7.44
N LEU A 174 0.16 2.05 -7.49
CA LEU A 174 -0.92 2.81 -8.13
C LEU A 174 -0.51 3.27 -9.54
N THR A 175 -1.48 3.57 -10.40
CA THR A 175 -1.23 4.04 -11.77
C THR A 175 -0.61 5.45 -11.74
N PRO A 176 0.63 5.65 -12.22
CA PRO A 176 1.32 6.94 -12.14
C PRO A 176 0.98 7.89 -13.32
N HIS A 177 0.33 7.41 -14.37
CA HIS A 177 0.08 8.16 -15.62
C HIS A 177 -1.19 9.00 -15.61
N LEU A 178 -1.74 9.33 -14.44
CA LEU A 178 -2.92 10.18 -14.32
C LEU A 178 -2.53 11.67 -14.25
N PRO A 179 -3.43 12.60 -14.62
CA PRO A 179 -3.27 14.02 -14.33
C PRO A 179 -2.98 14.30 -12.85
N PRO A 180 -2.17 15.34 -12.50
CA PRO A 180 -1.71 15.58 -11.13
C PRO A 180 -2.82 15.66 -10.08
N PHE A 181 -3.94 16.31 -10.38
CA PHE A 181 -5.07 16.43 -9.45
C PHE A 181 -5.73 15.07 -9.14
N LEU A 182 -5.83 14.20 -10.14
CA LEU A 182 -6.34 12.83 -9.95
C LEU A 182 -5.34 11.97 -9.19
N LEU A 183 -4.04 12.09 -9.48
CA LEU A 183 -3.00 11.40 -8.71
C LEU A 183 -3.08 11.78 -7.23
N ARG A 184 -3.15 13.08 -6.93
CA ARG A 184 -3.28 13.58 -5.56
C ARG A 184 -4.52 13.02 -4.87
N ARG A 185 -5.69 13.09 -5.51
CA ARG A 185 -6.94 12.53 -4.96
C ARG A 185 -6.83 11.03 -4.72
N ARG A 186 -6.21 10.30 -5.65
CA ARG A 186 -6.04 8.84 -5.56
C ARG A 186 -5.08 8.47 -4.43
N LEU A 187 -3.96 9.17 -4.29
CA LEU A 187 -3.02 9.00 -3.19
C LEU A 187 -3.70 9.29 -1.85
N ASN A 188 -4.36 10.44 -1.70
CA ASN A 188 -5.11 10.79 -0.48
C ASN A 188 -6.13 9.71 -0.10
N THR A 189 -6.97 9.31 -1.06
CA THR A 189 -8.00 8.29 -0.83
C THR A 189 -7.37 6.95 -0.43
N HIS A 190 -6.28 6.57 -1.09
CA HIS A 190 -5.59 5.33 -0.80
C HIS A 190 -4.95 5.34 0.60
N MET A 191 -4.30 6.43 0.97
CA MET A 191 -3.71 6.60 2.30
C MET A 191 -4.77 6.66 3.40
N ALA A 192 -5.90 7.33 3.17
CA ALA A 192 -7.01 7.35 4.12
C ALA A 192 -7.56 5.93 4.37
N VAL A 193 -7.70 5.12 3.32
CA VAL A 193 -8.12 3.71 3.45
C VAL A 193 -7.09 2.89 4.24
N ILE A 194 -5.79 3.06 3.97
CA ILE A 194 -4.73 2.37 4.72
C ILE A 194 -4.74 2.79 6.19
N HIS A 195 -4.84 4.09 6.47
CA HIS A 195 -4.89 4.61 7.83
C HIS A 195 -6.12 4.10 8.61
N GLN A 196 -7.28 4.01 7.96
CA GLN A 196 -8.47 3.40 8.57
C GLN A 196 -8.29 1.90 8.83
N LEU A 197 -7.66 1.18 7.89
CA LEU A 197 -7.28 -0.23 8.08
C LEU A 197 -6.31 -0.40 9.24
N ASP A 198 -5.33 0.48 9.38
CA ASP A 198 -4.36 0.48 10.46
C ASP A 198 -5.02 0.66 11.82
N LYS A 199 -5.98 1.61 11.94
CA LYS A 199 -6.77 1.78 13.16
C LYS A 199 -7.59 0.54 13.50
N ALA A 200 -8.20 -0.10 12.51
CA ALA A 200 -8.94 -1.34 12.73
C ALA A 200 -8.01 -2.52 13.10
N LEU A 201 -6.82 -2.57 12.50
CA LEU A 201 -5.80 -3.58 12.76
C LEU A 201 -5.19 -3.43 14.16
N ALA A 202 -4.95 -2.20 14.60
CA ALA A 202 -4.48 -1.91 15.95
C ALA A 202 -5.50 -2.37 17.01
N LYS A 203 -6.81 -2.18 16.75
CA LYS A 203 -7.88 -2.68 17.62
C LYS A 203 -7.96 -4.21 17.66
N LEU A 204 -7.73 -4.87 16.53
CA LEU A 204 -7.71 -6.34 16.45
C LEU A 204 -6.46 -6.92 17.14
N GLY A 205 -5.33 -6.23 17.02
CA GLY A 205 -4.03 -6.67 17.50
C GLY A 205 -3.28 -7.54 16.49
N VAL A 206 -1.97 -7.29 16.32
CA VAL A 206 -1.12 -8.05 15.37
C VAL A 206 -1.09 -9.53 15.72
N GLY A 207 -1.11 -9.90 17.01
CA GLY A 207 -1.06 -11.29 17.47
C GLY A 207 -2.26 -12.15 17.03
N GLN A 208 -3.41 -11.54 16.71
CA GLN A 208 -4.62 -12.25 16.25
C GLN A 208 -4.62 -12.56 14.75
N LEU A 209 -3.62 -12.07 14.02
CA LEU A 209 -3.48 -12.30 12.58
C LEU A 209 -2.84 -13.65 12.31
N THR A 210 -3.37 -14.34 11.30
CA THR A 210 -2.71 -15.51 10.69
C THR A 210 -1.43 -15.08 9.95
N LEU A 211 -0.50 -16.03 9.71
CA LEU A 211 0.72 -15.76 8.95
C LEU A 211 0.45 -15.10 7.59
N GLN A 212 -0.57 -15.58 6.86
CA GLN A 212 -0.95 -15.02 5.57
C GLN A 212 -1.48 -13.58 5.69
N GLU A 213 -2.27 -13.29 6.72
CA GLU A 213 -2.75 -11.93 7.02
C GLU A 213 -1.57 -11.00 7.37
N VAL A 214 -0.60 -11.46 8.17
CA VAL A 214 0.61 -10.68 8.47
C VAL A 214 1.40 -10.37 7.21
N LYS A 215 1.71 -11.38 6.38
CA LYS A 215 2.47 -11.18 5.14
C LYS A 215 1.75 -10.24 4.18
N SER A 216 0.45 -10.42 3.97
CA SER A 216 -0.33 -9.55 3.08
C SER A 216 -0.45 -8.12 3.61
N ALA A 217 -0.61 -7.95 4.93
CA ALA A 217 -0.63 -6.65 5.59
C ALA A 217 0.70 -5.90 5.43
N CYS A 218 1.83 -6.58 5.62
CA CYS A 218 3.15 -6.01 5.41
C CYS A 218 3.37 -5.59 3.95
N TYR A 219 3.01 -6.49 3.01
CA TYR A 219 3.18 -6.25 1.58
C TYR A 219 2.39 -5.03 1.09
N LEU A 220 1.15 -4.89 1.57
CA LEU A 220 0.30 -3.73 1.30
C LEU A 220 1.00 -2.40 1.64
N ARG A 221 1.75 -2.38 2.74
CA ARG A 221 2.32 -1.17 3.33
C ARG A 221 3.74 -0.82 2.87
N GLY A 222 4.38 -1.68 2.09
CA GLY A 222 5.71 -1.36 1.54
C GLY A 222 6.68 -2.52 1.54
N LEU A 223 6.57 -3.41 2.52
CA LEU A 223 7.59 -4.41 2.82
C LEU A 223 7.50 -5.65 1.92
N ASN A 224 8.64 -6.16 1.42
CA ASN A 224 8.65 -7.48 0.78
C ASN A 224 8.53 -8.62 1.80
N SER A 225 7.31 -8.95 2.22
CA SER A 225 7.07 -9.99 3.22
C SER A 225 7.20 -11.43 2.70
N THR A 226 7.40 -11.63 1.39
CA THR A 226 7.53 -12.97 0.78
C THR A 226 8.71 -13.72 1.39
N HIS A 227 9.84 -13.04 1.53
CA HIS A 227 11.14 -13.59 1.95
C HIS A 227 11.54 -13.27 3.39
N ILE A 228 10.63 -12.69 4.18
CA ILE A 228 10.89 -12.29 5.56
C ILE A 228 10.21 -13.27 6.52
N ALA A 229 10.92 -13.62 7.60
CA ALA A 229 10.39 -14.46 8.67
C ALA A 229 9.16 -13.81 9.34
N GLU A 230 8.25 -14.64 9.85
CA GLU A 230 7.00 -14.17 10.44
C GLU A 230 7.21 -13.18 11.57
N GLU A 231 8.09 -13.50 12.50
CA GLU A 231 8.38 -12.68 13.69
C GLU A 231 8.83 -11.27 13.29
N LYS A 232 9.77 -11.17 12.33
CA LYS A 232 10.21 -9.89 11.77
C LYS A 232 9.05 -9.14 11.10
N CYS A 233 8.21 -9.82 10.33
CA CYS A 233 7.03 -9.18 9.74
C CYS A 233 6.10 -8.61 10.81
N ARG A 234 5.89 -9.33 11.93
CA ARG A 234 5.06 -8.86 13.05
C ARG A 234 5.66 -7.64 13.74
N THR A 235 6.96 -7.64 14.00
CA THR A 235 7.67 -6.50 14.58
C THR A 235 7.57 -5.27 13.67
N TRP A 236 7.89 -5.42 12.39
CA TRP A 236 7.76 -4.33 11.41
C TRP A 236 6.33 -3.80 11.31
N LEU A 237 5.34 -4.69 11.30
CA LEU A 237 3.93 -4.29 11.27
C LEU A 237 3.53 -3.55 12.55
N GLY A 238 4.08 -3.94 13.69
CA GLY A 238 3.93 -3.22 14.96
C GLY A 238 4.49 -1.80 14.89
N GLU A 239 5.72 -1.64 14.42
CA GLU A 239 6.36 -0.32 14.20
C GLU A 239 5.55 0.55 13.24
N TRP A 240 5.10 -0.03 12.11
CA TRP A 240 4.22 0.65 11.16
C TRP A 240 2.93 1.15 11.83
N LEU A 241 2.28 0.31 12.63
CA LEU A 241 1.02 0.66 13.29
C LEU A 241 1.21 1.73 14.35
N GLN A 242 2.32 1.70 15.10
CA GLN A 242 2.68 2.77 16.04
C GLN A 242 2.77 4.11 15.30
N ILE A 243 3.47 4.16 14.17
CA ILE A 243 3.57 5.38 13.35
C ILE A 243 2.17 5.76 12.84
N SER A 244 1.52 4.89 12.09
CA SER A 244 0.25 5.18 11.40
C SER A 244 -0.84 5.66 12.35
N CYS A 245 -1.03 4.99 13.49
CA CYS A 245 -2.07 5.33 14.45
C CYS A 245 -1.79 6.62 15.23
N SER A 246 -0.55 7.09 15.28
CA SER A 246 -0.19 8.39 15.86
C SER A 246 -0.40 9.57 14.92
N LEU A 247 -0.63 9.34 13.62
CA LEU A 247 -0.78 10.41 12.63
C LEU A 247 -2.22 10.92 12.50
N LYS A 248 -2.33 12.22 12.23
CA LYS A 248 -3.59 12.89 11.86
C LYS A 248 -3.84 12.79 10.36
N GLU A 249 -5.06 13.10 9.92
CA GLU A 249 -5.39 13.09 8.48
C GLU A 249 -4.56 14.08 7.66
N ALA A 250 -4.21 15.23 8.23
CA ALA A 250 -3.32 16.21 7.58
C ALA A 250 -1.88 15.67 7.38
N GLU A 251 -1.46 14.71 8.21
CA GLU A 251 -0.11 14.15 8.26
C GLU A 251 0.03 12.88 7.39
N LEU A 252 -1.01 12.48 6.63
CA LEU A 252 -1.00 11.26 5.82
C LEU A 252 0.05 11.26 4.70
N SER A 253 0.61 12.42 4.37
CA SER A 253 1.79 12.47 3.51
C SER A 253 2.99 11.75 4.14
N LEU A 254 3.18 11.86 5.46
CA LEU A 254 4.23 11.11 6.17
C LEU A 254 4.01 9.61 6.03
N LEU A 255 2.77 9.14 6.23
CA LEU A 255 2.44 7.72 6.08
C LEU A 255 2.72 7.21 4.65
N LEU A 256 2.51 8.05 3.64
CA LEU A 256 2.82 7.74 2.25
C LEU A 256 4.34 7.60 2.01
N HIS A 257 5.15 8.50 2.60
CA HIS A 257 6.61 8.42 2.53
C HIS A 257 7.17 7.28 3.39
N ASN A 258 6.47 6.94 4.48
CA ASN A 258 6.85 5.87 5.40
C ASN A 258 6.95 4.50 4.71
N VAL A 259 6.20 4.29 3.62
CA VAL A 259 6.33 3.11 2.76
C VAL A 259 7.75 2.89 2.29
N VAL A 260 8.49 3.97 2.02
CA VAL A 260 9.89 3.93 1.65
C VAL A 260 10.77 3.97 2.89
N LEU A 261 10.57 4.95 3.78
CA LEU A 261 11.43 5.20 4.94
C LEU A 261 11.59 3.97 5.83
N LEU A 262 10.48 3.27 6.13
CA LEU A 262 10.48 2.10 7.00
C LEU A 262 10.83 0.79 6.26
N SER A 263 10.78 0.75 4.93
CA SER A 263 10.97 -0.50 4.16
C SER A 263 12.32 -0.63 3.47
N VAL A 264 13.02 0.48 3.18
CA VAL A 264 14.27 0.44 2.37
C VAL A 264 15.37 -0.40 3.01
N ASN A 265 15.58 -0.24 4.32
CA ASN A 265 16.64 -0.92 5.07
C ASN A 265 16.13 -2.07 5.93
N TYR A 266 14.85 -2.44 5.80
CA TYR A 266 14.30 -3.57 6.54
C TYR A 266 14.64 -4.89 5.83
N ILE A 267 15.89 -5.33 6.03
CA ILE A 267 16.40 -6.56 5.41
C ILE A 267 15.95 -7.76 6.24
N GLY A 268 15.20 -8.66 5.59
CA GLY A 268 15.11 -10.03 6.04
C GLY A 268 16.49 -10.67 5.89
N THR A 269 17.27 -10.72 6.97
CA THR A 269 18.42 -11.63 7.01
C THR A 269 17.89 -13.02 6.67
N ARG A 270 18.26 -13.52 5.49
CA ARG A 270 18.21 -14.95 5.21
C ARG A 270 19.09 -15.60 6.27
N ARG A 271 18.48 -16.20 7.28
CA ARG A 271 19.07 -17.35 7.93
C ARG A 271 18.70 -18.55 7.06
#